data_AF-T1JMT7-F1
#
_entry.id   AF-T1JMT7-F1
#
_cell.length_a   1.000
_cell.length_b   1.000
_cell.length_c   1.000
_cell.angle_alpha   90.00
_cell.angle_beta   90.00
_cell.angle_gamma   90.00
#
_symmetry.space_group_name_H-M   'P 1'
#
loop_
_entity.id
_entity.type
_entity.pdbx_description
1 polymer ?
#
loop_
_entity_poly.entity_id
_entity_poly.type
_entity_poly.pdbx_seq_one_letter_code
_entity_poly.pdbx_strand_id
1 'polypeptide(L)'
;MNKLEQRNHAVHLCELLSNNRPLSCGIVTDIQFIYLYRTIMFSIALICIAFSKNYIQIAFGIFFFGMFAGSAFVLIPVILTKNHGVSKLASSFGILRSSMALTCLIAPPIAGYIRDVTGSFKASLWIIVCMFIIAVLKYRNNT
;
A
#
# COMPACT_ATOMS: atom_id res chain seq x y z
N MET A 1 -1.56 10.98 32.60
CA MET A 1 -1.20 11.60 31.31
C MET A 1 -2.11 11.03 30.23
N ASN A 2 -3.00 11.86 29.68
CA ASN A 2 -4.09 11.44 28.81
C ASN A 2 -3.62 11.16 27.38
N LYS A 3 -4.10 10.07 26.78
CA LYS A 3 -3.78 9.63 25.39
C LYS A 3 -4.10 10.70 24.32
N LEU A 4 -4.98 11.64 24.66
CA LEU A 4 -5.35 12.81 23.86
C LEU A 4 -4.26 13.89 23.83
N GLU A 5 -3.52 14.08 24.92
CA GLU A 5 -2.47 15.09 25.04
C GLU A 5 -1.22 14.68 24.24
N GLN A 6 -0.85 13.40 24.27
CA GLN A 6 0.23 12.88 23.41
C GLN A 6 -0.10 12.94 21.91
N ARG A 7 -1.37 12.78 21.52
CA ARG A 7 -1.78 12.97 20.12
C ARG A 7 -1.69 14.45 19.72
N ASN A 8 -2.09 15.36 20.59
CA ASN A 8 -2.01 16.79 20.32
C ASN A 8 -0.56 17.28 20.17
N HIS A 9 0.37 16.80 21.01
CA HIS A 9 1.80 17.12 20.86
C HIS A 9 2.40 16.59 19.55
N ALA A 10 2.03 15.39 19.11
CA ALA A 10 2.50 14.83 17.84
C ALA A 10 1.95 15.59 16.61
N VAL A 11 0.69 16.06 16.68
CA VAL A 11 0.07 16.87 15.62
C VAL A 11 0.71 18.26 15.54
N HIS A 12 0.99 18.89 16.69
CA HIS A 12 1.65 20.19 16.75
C HIS A 12 3.11 20.16 16.25
N LEU A 13 3.81 19.05 16.49
CA LEU A 13 5.14 18.80 15.90
C LEU A 13 5.08 18.61 14.38
N CYS A 14 4.07 17.93 13.86
CA CYS A 14 3.84 17.82 12.41
C CYS A 14 3.52 19.17 11.74
N GLU A 15 2.77 20.05 12.41
CA GLU A 15 2.52 21.43 11.93
C GLU A 15 3.79 22.28 11.92
N LEU A 16 4.63 22.18 12.97
CA LEU A 16 5.92 22.86 13.03
C LEU A 16 6.91 22.36 11.96
N LEU A 17 6.87 21.07 11.64
CA LEU A 17 7.66 20.47 10.54
C LEU A 17 7.12 20.86 9.16
N SER A 18 5.80 21.07 9.02
CA SER A 18 5.17 21.54 7.78
C SER A 18 5.44 23.01 7.48
N ASN A 19 5.69 23.84 8.50
CA ASN A 19 5.93 25.27 8.34
C ASN A 19 7.38 25.58 7.88
N ASN A 20 8.33 24.66 8.11
CA ASN A 20 9.69 24.76 7.59
C ASN A 20 9.81 24.14 6.19
N ARG A 21 9.79 25.00 5.17
CA ARG A 21 9.85 24.62 3.74
C ARG A 21 11.02 23.68 3.34
N PRO A 22 12.25 23.74 3.89
CA PRO A 22 13.31 22.80 3.48
C PRO A 22 13.19 21.40 4.08
N LEU A 23 12.53 21.25 5.25
CA LEU A 23 12.34 19.96 5.92
C LEU A 23 11.21 19.13 5.29
N SER A 24 10.20 19.81 4.76
CA SER A 24 9.06 19.14 4.09
C SER A 24 9.53 18.32 2.88
N CYS A 25 10.44 18.86 2.06
CA CYS A 25 10.99 18.14 0.90
C CYS A 25 11.71 16.84 1.29
N GLY A 26 12.54 16.87 2.35
CA GLY A 26 13.27 15.68 2.83
C GLY A 26 12.33 14.57 3.32
N ILE A 27 11.34 14.92 4.15
CA ILE A 27 10.36 13.94 4.66
C ILE A 27 9.47 13.43 3.51
N VAL A 28 9.21 14.23 2.47
CA VAL A 28 8.45 13.78 1.28
C VAL A 28 9.27 12.76 0.51
N THR A 29 10.55 13.02 0.24
CA THR A 29 11.42 12.06 -0.45
C THR A 29 11.52 10.73 0.30
N ASP A 30 11.70 10.77 1.63
CA ASP A 30 11.80 9.55 2.44
C ASP A 30 10.53 8.69 2.37
N ILE A 31 9.35 9.31 2.44
CA ILE A 31 8.07 8.61 2.34
C ILE A 31 7.85 8.00 0.95
N GLN A 32 8.26 8.69 -0.12
CA GLN A 32 8.15 8.14 -1.48
C GLN A 32 9.07 6.93 -1.68
N PHE A 33 10.30 6.97 -1.15
CA PHE A 33 11.21 5.82 -1.18
C PHE A 33 10.65 4.62 -0.41
N ILE A 34 10.08 4.85 0.78
CA ILE A 34 9.43 3.79 1.58
C ILE A 34 8.23 3.20 0.82
N TYR A 35 7.42 4.03 0.15
CA TYR A 35 6.28 3.58 -0.66
C TYR A 35 6.71 2.72 -1.86
N LEU A 36 7.75 3.15 -2.59
CA LEU A 36 8.32 2.41 -3.71
C LEU A 36 8.91 1.07 -3.26
N TYR A 37 9.75 1.09 -2.22
CA TYR A 37 10.35 -0.11 -1.65
C TYR A 37 9.30 -1.15 -1.25
N ARG A 38 8.25 -0.70 -0.55
CA ARG A 38 7.13 -1.56 -0.15
C ARG A 38 6.44 -2.20 -1.34
N THR A 39 6.16 -1.42 -2.38
CA THR A 39 5.42 -1.89 -3.56
C THR A 39 6.23 -2.92 -4.36
N ILE A 40 7.55 -2.72 -4.45
CA ILE A 40 8.47 -3.66 -5.09
C ILE A 40 8.56 -4.97 -4.29
N MET A 41 8.76 -4.89 -2.97
CA MET A 41 8.83 -6.07 -2.09
C MET A 41 7.52 -6.87 -2.09
N PHE A 42 6.38 -6.19 -2.11
CA PHE A 42 5.06 -6.82 -2.21
C PHE A 42 4.89 -7.59 -3.53
N SER A 43 5.36 -7.03 -4.64
CA SER A 43 5.31 -7.66 -5.96
C SER A 43 6.21 -8.91 -6.02
N ILE A 44 7.42 -8.82 -5.44
CA ILE A 44 8.36 -9.95 -5.36
C ILE A 44 7.79 -11.09 -4.49
N ALA A 45 7.15 -10.77 -3.36
CA ALA A 45 6.49 -11.76 -2.53
C ALA A 45 5.36 -12.51 -3.29
N LEU A 46 4.55 -11.78 -4.07
CA LEU A 46 3.51 -12.37 -4.92
C LEU A 46 4.07 -13.32 -6.00
N ILE A 47 5.18 -12.94 -6.64
CA ILE A 47 5.87 -13.80 -7.62
C ILE A 47 6.39 -15.08 -6.94
N CYS A 48 6.96 -14.94 -5.75
CA CYS A 48 7.48 -16.07 -4.97
C CYS A 48 6.36 -17.07 -4.60
N ILE A 49 5.18 -16.56 -4.22
CA ILE A 49 3.98 -17.38 -3.98
C ILE A 49 3.52 -18.05 -5.28
N ALA A 50 3.51 -17.35 -6.41
CA ALA A 50 3.07 -17.88 -7.70
C ALA A 50 3.97 -19.02 -8.24
N PHE A 51 5.25 -19.00 -7.88
CA PHE A 51 6.21 -20.02 -8.31
C PHE A 51 6.35 -21.19 -7.33
N SER A 52 5.94 -20.98 -6.08
CA SER A 52 6.04 -21.98 -5.02
C SER A 52 5.15 -23.19 -5.27
N LYS A 53 5.73 -24.39 -5.12
CA LYS A 53 5.02 -25.68 -5.16
C LYS A 53 4.98 -26.37 -3.80
N ASN A 54 5.73 -25.85 -2.81
CA ASN A 54 5.89 -26.45 -1.49
C ASN A 54 5.15 -25.64 -0.43
N TYR A 55 4.49 -26.34 0.50
CA TYR A 55 3.68 -25.71 1.55
C TYR A 55 4.48 -24.71 2.40
N ILE A 56 5.73 -25.06 2.73
CA ILE A 56 6.64 -24.21 3.52
C ILE A 56 6.93 -22.90 2.80
N GLN A 57 7.21 -22.96 1.50
CA GLN A 57 7.50 -21.76 0.68
C GLN A 57 6.26 -20.87 0.54
N ILE A 58 5.06 -21.45 0.47
CA ILE A 58 3.80 -20.68 0.49
C ILE A 58 3.63 -19.99 1.84
N ALA A 59 3.87 -20.69 2.96
CA ALA A 59 3.74 -20.11 4.30
C ALA A 59 4.68 -18.91 4.51
N PHE A 60 5.95 -19.02 4.11
CA PHE A 60 6.88 -17.89 4.13
C PHE A 60 6.42 -16.76 3.20
N GLY A 61 5.95 -17.08 2.00
CA GLY A 61 5.43 -16.08 1.06
C GLY A 61 4.26 -15.28 1.63
N ILE A 62 3.29 -15.95 2.27
CA ILE A 62 2.13 -15.31 2.90
C ILE A 62 2.56 -14.46 4.10
N PHE A 63 3.54 -14.91 4.89
CA PHE A 63 4.09 -14.12 6.00
C PHE A 63 4.67 -12.80 5.51
N PHE A 64 5.53 -12.82 4.49
CA PHE A 64 6.08 -11.60 3.89
C PHE A 64 4.99 -10.74 3.25
N PHE A 65 4.06 -11.35 2.50
CA PHE A 65 2.92 -10.67 1.93
C PHE A 65 2.09 -9.91 2.98
N GLY A 66 1.79 -10.54 4.11
CA GLY A 66 1.07 -9.94 5.23
C GLY A 66 1.84 -8.79 5.88
N MET A 67 3.15 -8.94 6.06
CA MET A 67 4.02 -7.89 6.62
C MET A 67 4.01 -6.63 5.74
N PHE A 68 4.18 -6.78 4.43
CA PHE A 68 4.17 -5.65 3.49
C PHE A 68 2.76 -5.08 3.27
N ALA A 69 1.72 -5.91 3.28
CA ALA A 69 0.33 -5.43 3.28
C ALA A 69 0.02 -4.58 4.52
N GLY A 70 0.49 -4.98 5.70
CA GLY A 70 0.33 -4.24 6.95
C GLY A 70 0.98 -2.84 6.90
N SER A 71 2.18 -2.74 6.32
CA SER A 71 2.87 -1.46 6.17
C SER A 71 2.11 -0.44 5.30
N ALA A 72 1.24 -0.91 4.39
CA ALA A 72 0.35 -0.06 3.62
C ALA A 72 -0.59 0.76 4.51
N PHE A 73 -1.16 0.14 5.54
CA PHE A 73 -2.15 0.77 6.41
C PHE A 73 -1.55 1.89 7.26
N VAL A 74 -0.27 1.80 7.59
CA VAL A 74 0.45 2.84 8.32
C VAL A 74 0.86 3.99 7.38
N LEU A 75 1.27 3.67 6.16
CA LEU A 75 1.81 4.67 5.22
C LEU A 75 0.72 5.51 4.52
N ILE A 76 -0.43 4.91 4.21
CA ILE A 76 -1.57 5.57 3.56
C ILE A 76 -2.04 6.84 4.30
N PRO A 77 -2.35 6.82 5.61
CA PRO A 77 -2.80 8.02 6.33
C PRO A 77 -1.73 9.10 6.37
N VAL A 78 -0.44 8.74 6.45
CA VAL A 78 0.69 9.70 6.43
C VAL A 78 0.74 10.46 5.09
N ILE A 79 0.59 9.73 3.97
CA ILE A 79 0.54 10.34 2.63
C ILE A 79 -0.72 11.21 2.47
N LEU A 80 -1.87 10.74 2.96
CA LEU A 80 -3.13 11.48 2.89
C LEU A 80 -3.10 12.78 3.70
N THR A 81 -2.53 12.76 4.92
CA THR A 81 -2.38 13.97 5.73
C THR A 81 -1.51 15.01 5.05
N LYS A 82 -0.50 14.58 4.28
CA LYS A 82 0.39 15.48 3.54
C LYS A 82 -0.30 16.13 2.34
N ASN A 83 -1.12 15.37 1.60
CA ASN A 83 -1.76 15.88 0.38
C ASN A 83 -3.06 16.65 0.64
N HIS A 84 -3.87 16.21 1.60
CA HIS A 84 -5.21 16.77 1.85
C HIS A 84 -5.31 17.54 3.17
N GLY A 85 -4.24 17.57 3.97
CA GLY A 85 -4.25 18.14 5.32
C GLY A 85 -4.97 17.25 6.33
N VAL A 86 -4.74 17.52 7.62
CA VAL A 86 -5.35 16.78 8.74
C VAL A 86 -6.87 16.93 8.83
N SER A 87 -7.44 18.03 8.32
CA SER A 87 -8.89 18.31 8.37
C SER A 87 -9.73 17.41 7.47
N LYS A 88 -9.19 16.96 6.33
CA LYS A 88 -9.88 16.08 5.38
C LYS A 88 -9.38 14.63 5.40
N LEU A 89 -8.43 14.29 6.28
CA LEU A 89 -7.83 12.96 6.39
C LEU A 89 -8.89 11.85 6.49
N ALA A 90 -9.83 11.97 7.42
CA ALA A 90 -10.82 10.93 7.68
C ALA A 90 -11.75 10.70 6.49
N SER A 91 -12.15 11.78 5.80
CA SER A 91 -12.99 11.71 4.60
C SER A 91 -12.25 11.04 3.44
N SER A 92 -11.04 11.49 3.13
CA SER A 92 -10.22 10.91 2.05
C SER A 92 -9.84 9.45 2.34
N PHE A 93 -9.48 9.14 3.59
CA PHE A 93 -9.19 7.77 4.01
C PHE A 93 -10.44 6.87 3.94
N GLY A 94 -11.61 7.40 4.31
CA GLY A 94 -12.89 6.71 4.18
C GLY A 94 -13.20 6.34 2.73
N ILE A 95 -13.07 7.29 1.80
CA ILE A 95 -13.26 7.04 0.36
C ILE A 95 -12.29 5.96 -0.15
N LEU A 96 -11.03 6.02 0.27
CA LEU A 96 -10.01 5.06 -0.12
C LEU A 96 -10.28 3.65 0.43
N ARG A 97 -10.86 3.55 1.63
CA ARG A 97 -11.28 2.27 2.21
C ARG A 97 -12.55 1.74 1.55
N SER A 98 -13.48 2.60 1.15
CA SER A 98 -14.67 2.20 0.38
C SER A 98 -14.31 1.65 -0.99
N SER A 99 -13.37 2.28 -1.71
CA SER A 99 -12.88 1.75 -2.99
C SER A 99 -12.17 0.41 -2.82
N MET A 100 -11.38 0.25 -1.75
CA MET A 100 -10.75 -1.03 -1.43
C MET A 100 -11.78 -2.11 -1.10
N ALA A 101 -12.84 -1.79 -0.35
CA ALA A 101 -13.93 -2.72 -0.06
C ALA A 101 -14.63 -3.18 -1.35
N LEU A 102 -14.86 -2.25 -2.29
CA LEU A 102 -15.41 -2.59 -3.60
C LEU A 102 -14.47 -3.52 -4.38
N THR A 103 -13.15 -3.26 -4.36
CA THR A 103 -12.16 -4.17 -4.96
C THR A 103 -12.20 -5.55 -4.30
N CYS A 104 -12.29 -5.63 -2.97
CA CYS A 104 -12.41 -6.90 -2.25
C CYS A 104 -13.70 -7.66 -2.57
N LEU A 105 -14.80 -6.98 -2.88
CA LEU A 105 -16.05 -7.60 -3.32
C LEU A 105 -15.94 -8.16 -4.74
N ILE A 106 -15.24 -7.43 -5.62
CA ILE A 106 -15.08 -7.79 -7.03
C ILE A 106 -13.95 -8.81 -7.25
N ALA A 107 -12.96 -8.87 -6.36
CA ALA A 107 -11.80 -9.76 -6.54
C ALA A 107 -12.15 -11.26 -6.58
N PRO A 108 -13.04 -11.81 -5.72
CA PRO A 108 -13.46 -13.21 -5.80
C PRO A 108 -14.15 -13.60 -7.11
N PRO A 109 -15.18 -12.87 -7.61
CA PRO A 109 -15.82 -13.22 -8.88
C PRO A 109 -14.87 -13.09 -10.07
N ILE A 110 -13.99 -12.07 -10.08
CA ILE A 110 -12.96 -11.96 -11.12
C ILE A 110 -11.97 -13.13 -11.03
N ALA A 111 -11.51 -13.50 -9.84
CA ALA A 111 -10.59 -14.62 -9.66
C ALA A 111 -11.22 -15.96 -10.06
N GLY A 112 -12.52 -16.15 -9.76
CA GLY A 112 -13.31 -17.29 -10.20
C GLY A 112 -13.38 -17.37 -11.73
N TYR A 113 -13.79 -16.28 -12.38
CA TYR A 113 -13.87 -16.22 -13.83
C TYR A 113 -12.51 -16.50 -14.52
N ILE A 114 -11.42 -15.92 -14.00
CA ILE A 114 -10.07 -16.17 -14.54
C ILE A 114 -9.64 -17.63 -14.36
N ARG A 115 -10.01 -18.25 -13.22
CA ARG A 115 -9.76 -19.67 -12.96
C ARG A 115 -10.53 -20.55 -13.94
N ASP A 116 -11.77 -20.19 -14.25
CA ASP A 116 -12.65 -20.95 -15.14
C ASP A 116 -12.16 -20.89 -16.60
N VAL A 117 -11.67 -19.73 -17.05
CA VAL A 117 -11.16 -19.55 -18.43
C VAL A 117 -9.78 -20.16 -18.64
N THR A 118 -8.89 -20.06 -17.65
CA THR A 118 -7.46 -20.43 -17.84
C THR A 118 -7.10 -21.81 -17.27
N GLY A 119 -7.96 -22.40 -16.44
CA GLY A 119 -7.71 -23.68 -15.76
C GLY A 119 -6.54 -23.65 -14.75
N SER A 120 -5.90 -22.50 -14.51
CA SER A 120 -4.72 -22.36 -13.66
C SER A 120 -4.64 -20.99 -12.96
N PHE A 121 -4.39 -21.00 -11.65
CA PHE A 121 -4.27 -19.79 -10.81
C PHE A 121 -3.06 -18.91 -11.15
N LYS A 122 -2.07 -19.48 -11.87
CA LYS A 122 -0.83 -18.79 -12.26
C LYS A 122 -1.07 -17.59 -13.18
N ALA A 123 -2.09 -17.66 -14.04
CA ALA A 123 -2.39 -16.57 -14.97
C ALA A 123 -2.94 -15.33 -14.24
N SER A 124 -3.82 -15.52 -13.25
CA SER A 124 -4.34 -14.44 -12.41
C SER A 124 -3.22 -13.73 -11.64
N LEU A 125 -2.28 -14.50 -11.09
CA LEU A 125 -1.13 -13.95 -10.37
C LEU A 125 -0.20 -13.14 -11.28
N TRP A 126 0.03 -13.58 -12.51
CA TRP A 126 0.81 -12.81 -13.49
C TRP A 126 0.16 -11.47 -13.86
N ILE A 127 -1.16 -11.45 -14.06
CA ILE A 127 -1.90 -10.21 -14.37
C ILE A 127 -1.75 -9.20 -13.23
N ILE A 128 -1.87 -9.65 -11.98
CA ILE A 128 -1.70 -8.80 -10.79
C ILE A 128 -0.28 -8.22 -10.76
N VAL A 129 0.75 -9.04 -10.95
CA VAL A 129 2.16 -8.60 -10.98
C VAL A 129 2.39 -7.57 -12.09
N CYS A 130 1.87 -7.81 -13.30
CA CYS A 130 1.97 -6.85 -14.40
C CYS A 130 1.32 -5.51 -14.07
N MET A 131 0.13 -5.49 -13.46
CA MET A 131 -0.52 -4.24 -13.04
C MET A 131 0.32 -3.47 -12.01
N PHE A 132 0.90 -4.16 -11.03
CA PHE A 132 1.76 -3.52 -10.03
C PHE A 132 3.03 -2.93 -10.65
N ILE A 133 3.65 -3.63 -11.61
CA ILE A 133 4.83 -3.12 -12.33
C ILE A 133 4.49 -1.86 -13.14
N ILE A 134 3.36 -1.87 -13.86
CA ILE A 134 2.88 -0.69 -14.60
C ILE A 134 2.60 0.49 -13.66
N ALA A 135 2.02 0.22 -12.49
CA ALA A 135 1.78 1.25 -11.48
C ALA A 135 3.09 1.88 -10.96
N VAL A 136 4.12 1.07 -10.73
CA VAL A 136 5.45 1.56 -10.32
C VAL A 136 6.09 2.41 -11.42
N LEU A 137 6.01 1.97 -12.68
CA LEU A 137 6.55 2.72 -13.82
C LEU A 137 5.84 4.07 -13.99
N LYS A 138 4.51 4.09 -13.86
CA LYS A 138 3.72 5.32 -13.93
C LYS A 138 4.02 6.26 -12.77
N TYR A 139 4.24 5.71 -11.57
CA TYR A 139 4.63 6.50 -10.39
C TYR A 139 6.01 7.15 -10.58
N ARG A 140 7.00 6.40 -11.09
CA ARG A 140 8.34 6.93 -11.39
C ARG A 140 8.31 8.03 -12.45
N ASN A 141 7.45 7.91 -13.48
CA ASN A 141 7.37 8.89 -14.56
C ASN A 141 6.64 10.19 -14.19
N ASN A 142 5.93 10.20 -13.07
CA ASN A 142 5.15 11.36 -12.59
C ASN A 142 5.86 12.09 -11.43
N THR A 143 7.11 11.72 -11.15
CA THR A 143 8.03 12.38 -10.21
C THR A 143 9.11 13.09 -11.00
#